data_AF-A0A7Y3U9M1-F1
#
_entry.id   AF-A0A7Y3U9M1-F1
#
_cell.length_a   1.000
_cell.length_b   1.000
_cell.length_c   1.000
_cell.angle_alpha   90.00
_cell.angle_beta   90.00
_cell.angle_gamma   90.00
#
_symmetry.space_group_name_H-M   'P 1'
#
loop_
_entity.id
_entity.type
_entity.pdbx_description
1 polymer ?
#
loop_
_entity_poly.entity_id
_entity_poly.type
_entity_poly.pdbx_seq_one_letter_code
_entity_poly.pdbx_strand_id
1 'polypeptide(L)'
;MSCFRTHARMHTLHVLGCAIIGATLVPSASAAPELPSQPLAARVIVKSVTFAGTGRTDVTIDCSSGWCNNYPTPHWLDANADGDALDPEDNLAPVAYTRGSRPAVTDLVFTVQPADLTVPNVEVVGVGPHGETYWGIGNVTNGELIVPGTLEADQPLPNVVDCYDPYSIEWTVSKAGYGSRDAGISSNTMYVTYAQPIGSRLESYFDISTRAAAGSSDEQQTIDLIWDDFADLEVYNAHGERLAYYRGVLCSYDCRYYSAAQLVYYTTSQCGGWADLMIQCLRTQGIGTAQFITIEPQAGPDPPRDCRNAYAGGIVVKNYGISSAYILGSQCKTYPFRFNDPCALNTPWASVDVQDEPGLPGQDNANPASWFRRHFIVKVNFAYYDPAYGGGPFEGTREEANLLWEQGAMWGYWGYADSALHVGVRRDHYDIRETGFDR
;
A
#
# COMPACT_ATOMS: atom_id res chain seq x y z
N MET A 1 -13.02 -1.37 -20.58
CA MET A 1 -13.62 -0.12 -21.14
C MET A 1 -12.77 1.02 -20.64
N SER A 2 -11.91 1.61 -21.48
CA SER A 2 -10.97 2.66 -21.07
C SER A 2 -11.61 4.04 -21.19
N CYS A 3 -11.37 4.91 -20.21
CA CYS A 3 -11.81 6.29 -20.23
C CYS A 3 -10.61 7.19 -19.89
N PHE A 4 -9.90 7.65 -20.92
CA PHE A 4 -8.94 8.75 -20.81
C PHE A 4 -9.72 10.07 -20.78
N ARG A 5 -9.56 10.88 -19.72
CA ARG A 5 -9.97 12.29 -19.69
C ARG A 5 -8.74 13.18 -19.78
N THR A 6 -8.53 13.81 -20.93
CA THR A 6 -7.63 14.94 -21.10
C THR A 6 -8.44 16.24 -21.05
N HIS A 7 -8.11 17.12 -20.10
CA HIS A 7 -8.57 18.50 -20.10
C HIS A 7 -7.42 19.42 -20.50
N ALA A 8 -7.47 19.91 -21.75
CA ALA A 8 -6.66 21.02 -22.21
C ALA A 8 -7.35 22.35 -21.85
N ARG A 9 -6.69 23.21 -21.09
CA ARG A 9 -7.04 24.64 -20.97
C ARG A 9 -5.99 25.47 -21.70
N MET A 10 -6.39 26.06 -22.83
CA MET A 10 -5.68 27.15 -23.49
C MET A 10 -5.85 28.43 -22.66
N HIS A 11 -4.74 29.07 -22.27
CA HIS A 11 -4.74 30.45 -21.81
C HIS A 11 -4.05 31.35 -22.85
N THR A 12 -4.78 32.40 -23.22
CA THR A 12 -4.45 33.45 -24.17
C THR A 12 -3.34 34.37 -23.63
N LEU A 13 -2.25 34.51 -24.39
CA LEU A 13 -1.13 35.42 -24.08
C LEU A 13 -1.49 36.86 -24.51
N HIS A 14 -1.47 37.82 -23.58
CA HIS A 14 -1.54 39.26 -23.89
C HIS A 14 -0.14 39.80 -24.18
N VAL A 15 0.00 40.46 -25.34
CA VAL A 15 1.18 41.21 -25.76
C VAL A 15 1.02 42.68 -25.36
N LEU A 16 1.89 43.18 -24.49
CA LEU A 16 2.17 44.60 -24.21
C LEU A 16 3.70 44.71 -24.27
N GLY A 17 4.32 45.50 -25.16
CA GLY A 17 4.21 46.94 -25.23
C GLY A 17 5.61 47.50 -24.93
N CYS A 18 6.44 47.59 -25.96
CA CYS A 18 7.85 47.97 -25.90
C CYS A 18 8.00 49.48 -25.59
N ALA A 19 8.76 49.83 -24.56
CA ALA A 19 9.18 51.20 -24.26
C ALA A 19 10.70 51.31 -24.33
N ILE A 20 11.17 52.16 -25.25
CA ILE A 20 12.57 52.53 -25.46
C ILE A 20 12.92 53.63 -24.46
N ILE A 21 13.90 53.39 -23.58
CA ILE A 21 14.50 54.42 -22.71
C ILE A 21 15.99 54.53 -23.06
N GLY A 22 16.41 55.78 -23.29
CA GLY A 22 17.73 56.16 -23.79
C GLY A 22 18.88 55.86 -22.83
N ALA A 23 20.01 55.47 -23.41
CA ALA A 23 21.26 55.17 -22.73
C ALA A 23 22.07 56.45 -22.48
N THR A 24 22.50 56.64 -21.23
CA THR A 24 23.48 57.64 -20.80
C THR A 24 24.86 56.99 -20.79
N LEU A 25 25.80 57.53 -21.56
CA LEU A 25 27.20 57.07 -21.60
C LEU A 25 27.94 57.47 -20.32
N VAL A 26 28.40 56.47 -19.56
CA VAL A 26 29.31 56.64 -18.41
C VAL A 26 30.74 56.27 -18.83
N PRO A 27 31.79 57.00 -18.40
CA PRO A 27 33.17 56.74 -18.80
C PRO A 27 33.70 55.42 -18.22
N SER A 28 34.45 54.69 -19.05
CA SER A 28 35.00 53.37 -18.75
C SER A 28 36.04 53.40 -17.64
N ALA A 29 35.81 52.64 -16.57
CA ALA A 29 36.83 52.35 -15.57
C ALA A 29 37.78 51.28 -16.11
N SER A 30 39.08 51.53 -15.95
CA SER A 30 40.20 50.64 -16.29
C SER A 30 39.98 49.24 -15.73
N ALA A 31 39.83 48.25 -16.62
CA ALA A 31 39.68 46.84 -16.27
C ALA A 31 40.91 46.33 -15.51
N ALA A 32 40.68 45.76 -14.33
CA ALA A 32 41.66 44.91 -13.67
C ALA A 32 42.00 43.71 -14.58
N PRO A 33 43.23 43.17 -14.53
CA PRO A 33 43.62 42.05 -15.36
C PRO A 33 42.67 40.88 -15.14
N GLU A 34 41.95 40.51 -16.20
CA GLU A 34 41.18 39.27 -16.29
C GLU A 34 42.13 38.11 -15.97
N LEU A 35 42.00 37.56 -14.76
CA LEU A 35 42.58 36.26 -14.46
C LEU A 35 42.09 35.29 -15.54
N PRO A 36 42.98 34.46 -16.12
CA PRO A 36 42.60 33.56 -17.20
C PRO A 36 41.45 32.66 -16.73
N SER A 37 40.25 32.99 -17.21
CA SER A 37 39.03 32.21 -17.08
C SER A 37 39.16 30.99 -17.99
N GLN A 38 40.02 30.06 -17.61
CA GLN A 38 39.89 28.69 -18.09
C GLN A 38 38.80 28.08 -17.22
N PRO A 39 37.54 27.95 -17.70
CA PRO A 39 36.56 27.17 -16.98
C PRO A 39 37.09 25.74 -16.96
N LEU A 40 37.69 25.34 -15.84
CA LEU A 40 37.80 23.93 -15.53
C LEU A 40 36.35 23.44 -15.56
N ALA A 41 35.98 22.74 -16.63
CA ALA A 41 34.65 22.20 -16.81
C ALA A 41 34.52 21.01 -15.85
N ALA A 42 34.33 21.33 -14.57
CA ALA A 42 34.10 20.32 -13.57
C ALA A 42 32.80 19.59 -13.91
N ARG A 43 32.87 18.26 -13.95
CA ARG A 43 31.68 17.40 -14.00
C ARG A 43 31.29 17.14 -12.56
N VAL A 44 30.04 17.42 -12.22
CA VAL A 44 29.45 17.18 -10.91
C VAL A 44 28.22 16.29 -11.11
N ILE A 45 28.07 15.25 -10.30
CA ILE A 45 26.94 14.32 -10.38
C ILE A 45 26.56 13.95 -8.96
N VAL A 46 25.27 14.01 -8.63
CA VAL A 46 24.76 13.54 -7.34
C VAL A 46 25.16 12.09 -7.14
N LYS A 47 25.69 11.77 -5.96
CA LYS A 47 26.19 10.45 -5.60
C LYS A 47 25.31 9.80 -4.54
N SER A 48 24.88 10.57 -3.54
CA SER A 48 24.03 10.02 -2.48
C SER A 48 23.07 11.04 -1.88
N VAL A 49 21.88 10.56 -1.50
CA VAL A 49 20.84 11.34 -0.81
C VAL A 49 20.24 10.52 0.33
N THR A 50 20.19 11.08 1.53
CA THR A 50 19.44 10.52 2.67
C THR A 50 18.25 11.41 2.99
N PHE A 51 17.02 10.94 2.80
CA PHE A 51 15.82 11.68 3.23
C PHE A 51 15.78 11.86 4.75
N ALA A 52 15.18 12.93 5.26
CA ALA A 52 15.13 13.31 6.68
C ALA A 52 13.95 14.26 6.95
N GLY A 53 13.89 14.85 8.15
CA GLY A 53 12.94 15.92 8.47
C GLY A 53 11.67 15.43 9.17
N THR A 54 10.76 16.37 9.41
CA THR A 54 9.50 16.11 10.13
C THR A 54 8.48 15.41 9.25
N GLY A 55 7.65 14.54 9.83
CA GLY A 55 6.65 13.77 9.10
C GLY A 55 7.20 12.57 8.33
N ARG A 56 8.53 12.36 8.30
CA ARG A 56 9.15 11.16 7.72
C ARG A 56 8.80 9.93 8.55
N THR A 57 8.49 8.83 7.88
CA THR A 57 8.38 7.49 8.45
C THR A 57 9.31 6.53 7.72
N ASP A 58 9.99 5.67 8.46
CA ASP A 58 10.84 4.62 7.87
C ASP A 58 9.98 3.57 7.18
N VAL A 59 10.34 3.23 5.95
CA VAL A 59 9.76 2.07 5.25
C VAL A 59 10.66 0.86 5.50
N THR A 60 10.04 -0.30 5.68
CA THR A 60 10.74 -1.57 5.93
C THR A 60 10.49 -2.55 4.80
N ILE A 61 11.48 -3.40 4.53
CA ILE A 61 11.43 -4.40 3.46
C ILE A 61 10.31 -5.41 3.78
N ASP A 62 9.53 -5.79 2.77
CA ASP A 62 8.52 -6.83 2.93
C ASP A 62 9.13 -8.13 3.43
N CYS A 63 8.54 -8.68 4.49
CA CYS A 63 9.00 -9.93 5.08
C CYS A 63 7.85 -10.70 5.72
N SER A 64 7.97 -12.02 5.84
CA SER A 64 6.89 -12.88 6.36
C SER A 64 6.83 -12.98 7.89
N SER A 65 7.76 -12.34 8.61
CA SER A 65 7.89 -12.46 10.07
C SER A 65 7.85 -11.08 10.75
N GLY A 66 7.79 -11.05 12.09
CA GLY A 66 7.81 -9.78 12.85
C GLY A 66 9.17 -9.06 12.87
N TRP A 67 10.20 -9.59 12.20
CA TRP A 67 11.57 -9.07 12.21
C TRP A 67 12.00 -8.67 10.79
N CYS A 68 11.42 -7.59 10.27
CA CYS A 68 11.78 -7.08 8.95
C CYS A 68 12.97 -6.12 9.04
N ASN A 69 13.81 -6.15 8.02
CA ASN A 69 14.95 -5.24 7.92
C ASN A 69 14.48 -3.87 7.42
N ASN A 70 15.12 -2.81 7.92
CA ASN A 70 15.00 -1.50 7.32
C ASN A 70 15.74 -1.48 5.98
N TYR A 71 15.29 -0.63 5.06
CA TYR A 71 16.10 -0.29 3.90
C TYR A 71 17.42 0.37 4.32
N PRO A 72 18.52 0.16 3.59
CA PRO A 72 19.79 0.80 3.91
C PRO A 72 19.75 2.30 3.61
N THR A 73 20.69 3.03 4.22
CA THR A 73 20.98 4.44 3.94
C THR A 73 22.39 4.56 3.33
N PRO A 74 22.65 5.53 2.45
CA PRO A 74 21.76 6.61 2.00
C PRO A 74 20.63 6.06 1.14
N HIS A 75 19.44 6.67 1.17
CA HIS A 75 18.25 6.09 0.52
C HIS A 75 18.38 6.06 -1.00
N TRP A 76 19.14 7.00 -1.55
CA TRP A 76 19.58 6.97 -2.94
C TRP A 76 21.11 6.93 -2.97
N LEU A 77 21.69 5.99 -3.71
CA LEU A 77 23.13 5.84 -3.93
C LEU A 77 23.38 5.46 -5.38
N ASP A 78 24.13 6.30 -6.09
CA ASP A 78 24.79 6.00 -7.35
C ASP A 78 26.28 5.75 -7.04
N ALA A 79 26.64 4.49 -6.85
CA ALA A 79 27.97 4.10 -6.41
C ALA A 79 29.02 4.25 -7.53
N ASN A 80 28.59 4.12 -8.79
CA ASN A 80 29.47 4.08 -9.96
C ASN A 80 29.56 5.45 -10.69
N ALA A 81 28.74 6.43 -10.30
CA ALA A 81 28.59 7.77 -10.87
C ALA A 81 28.14 7.80 -12.34
N ASP A 82 27.26 6.89 -12.75
CA ASP A 82 26.70 6.83 -14.11
C ASP A 82 25.38 7.62 -14.28
N GLY A 83 24.77 8.06 -13.17
CA GLY A 83 23.58 8.88 -13.15
C GLY A 83 22.28 8.12 -12.82
N ASP A 84 22.33 6.85 -12.46
CA ASP A 84 21.19 6.12 -11.90
C ASP A 84 21.56 5.31 -10.63
N ALA A 85 20.58 4.60 -10.06
CA ALA A 85 20.74 3.83 -8.82
C ALA A 85 20.21 2.41 -8.99
N LEU A 86 20.58 1.76 -10.10
CA LEU A 86 20.05 0.46 -10.52
C LEU A 86 21.09 -0.67 -10.50
N ASP A 87 22.35 -0.38 -10.18
CA ASP A 87 23.44 -1.34 -10.21
C ASP A 87 23.63 -2.15 -8.90
N PRO A 88 24.38 -3.28 -8.94
CA PRO A 88 24.61 -4.15 -7.78
C PRO A 88 25.28 -3.57 -6.52
N GLU A 89 25.62 -2.28 -6.47
CA GLU A 89 26.14 -1.58 -5.27
C GLU A 89 25.37 -0.29 -4.95
N ASP A 90 24.37 0.02 -5.78
CA ASP A 90 23.52 1.17 -5.62
C ASP A 90 22.47 0.92 -4.55
N ASN A 91 21.74 1.98 -4.23
CA ASN A 91 20.61 1.88 -3.34
C ASN A 91 19.47 2.76 -3.82
N LEU A 92 18.28 2.17 -3.85
CA LEU A 92 17.04 2.81 -4.23
C LEU A 92 15.96 2.45 -3.19
N ALA A 93 16.13 2.99 -1.98
CA ALA A 93 15.22 2.75 -0.88
C ALA A 93 13.98 3.66 -0.98
N PRO A 94 12.76 3.13 -0.77
CA PRO A 94 11.56 3.94 -0.67
C PRO A 94 11.57 4.79 0.61
N VAL A 95 10.81 5.88 0.58
CA VAL A 95 10.63 6.77 1.72
C VAL A 95 9.16 7.10 1.91
N ALA A 96 8.74 7.42 3.14
CA ALA A 96 7.38 7.82 3.42
C ALA A 96 7.31 9.14 4.19
N TYR A 97 6.36 9.99 3.81
CA TYR A 97 6.07 11.27 4.45
C TYR A 97 4.58 11.43 4.70
N THR A 98 4.19 12.11 5.78
CA THR A 98 2.81 12.58 5.92
C THR A 98 2.57 13.75 4.95
N ARG A 99 1.42 13.79 4.28
CA ARG A 99 1.01 14.90 3.41
C ARG A 99 1.14 16.26 4.10
N GLY A 100 1.43 17.31 3.32
CA GLY A 100 1.65 18.65 3.85
C GLY A 100 2.94 18.82 4.69
N SER A 101 3.75 17.77 4.87
CA SER A 101 5.08 17.89 5.47
C SER A 101 6.09 18.46 4.47
N ARG A 102 7.21 18.95 4.99
CA ARG A 102 8.34 19.44 4.20
C ARG A 102 9.40 18.34 4.17
N PRO A 103 9.57 17.62 3.05
CA PRO A 103 10.63 16.63 2.95
C PRO A 103 11.97 17.33 3.11
N ALA A 104 12.91 16.64 3.73
CA ALA A 104 14.26 17.15 3.89
C ALA A 104 15.27 16.10 3.42
N VAL A 105 16.48 16.53 3.09
CA VAL A 105 17.60 15.66 2.75
C VAL A 105 18.81 15.97 3.63
N THR A 106 19.60 14.96 3.93
CA THR A 106 20.86 15.00 4.68
C THR A 106 21.87 14.08 3.99
N ASP A 107 23.13 14.13 4.40
CA ASP A 107 24.23 13.32 3.85
C ASP A 107 24.31 13.40 2.31
N LEU A 108 24.08 14.61 1.80
CA LEU A 108 24.08 14.90 0.36
C LEU A 108 25.52 15.02 -0.14
N VAL A 109 25.89 14.10 -1.05
CA VAL A 109 27.23 14.03 -1.64
C VAL A 109 27.11 14.00 -3.16
N PHE A 110 28.05 14.68 -3.84
CA PHE A 110 28.21 14.60 -5.29
C PHE A 110 29.63 14.15 -5.63
N THR A 111 29.77 13.36 -6.69
CA THR A 111 31.04 13.06 -7.33
C THR A 111 31.48 14.24 -8.18
N VAL A 112 32.76 14.63 -8.07
CA VAL A 112 33.36 15.77 -8.77
C VAL A 112 34.60 15.33 -9.54
N GLN A 113 34.67 15.69 -10.82
CA GLN A 113 35.84 15.50 -11.66
C GLN A 113 36.37 16.84 -12.21
N PRO A 114 37.69 17.08 -12.20
CA PRO A 114 38.74 16.18 -11.71
C PRO A 114 38.81 16.11 -10.17
N ALA A 115 39.32 15.00 -9.64
CA ALA A 115 39.27 14.70 -8.20
C ALA A 115 40.19 15.59 -7.33
N ASP A 116 41.17 16.26 -7.94
CA ASP A 116 42.08 17.18 -7.27
C ASP A 116 41.49 18.59 -7.09
N LEU A 117 40.26 18.83 -7.59
CA LEU A 117 39.59 20.10 -7.44
C LEU A 117 39.27 20.39 -5.96
N THR A 118 39.57 21.61 -5.51
CA THR A 118 39.18 22.11 -4.19
C THR A 118 38.48 23.45 -4.35
N VAL A 119 37.19 23.50 -4.06
CA VAL A 119 36.35 24.69 -4.25
C VAL A 119 35.45 24.85 -3.02
N PRO A 120 35.65 25.89 -2.20
CA PRO A 120 34.78 26.15 -1.06
C PRO A 120 33.50 26.86 -1.49
N ASN A 121 32.46 26.77 -0.66
CA ASN A 121 31.21 27.52 -0.80
C ASN A 121 30.58 27.34 -2.20
N VAL A 122 30.35 26.10 -2.62
CA VAL A 122 29.55 25.75 -3.79
C VAL A 122 28.09 25.69 -3.37
N GLU A 123 27.25 26.49 -4.01
CA GLU A 123 25.82 26.46 -3.80
C GLU A 123 25.24 25.22 -4.48
N VAL A 124 24.28 24.59 -3.81
CA VAL A 124 23.56 23.41 -4.30
C VAL A 124 22.07 23.71 -4.21
N VAL A 125 21.37 23.48 -5.32
CA VAL A 125 19.92 23.62 -5.43
C VAL A 125 19.35 22.30 -5.94
N GLY A 126 18.43 21.70 -5.20
CA GLY A 126 17.57 20.62 -5.68
C GLY A 126 16.19 21.16 -5.99
N VAL A 127 15.55 20.69 -7.07
CA VAL A 127 14.16 21.02 -7.39
C VAL A 127 13.37 19.71 -7.50
N GLY A 128 12.35 19.54 -6.65
CA GLY A 128 11.48 18.37 -6.67
C GLY A 128 10.28 18.52 -7.62
N PRO A 129 9.43 17.49 -7.75
CA PRO A 129 8.40 17.42 -8.80
C PRO A 129 7.30 18.48 -8.71
N HIS A 130 7.10 19.12 -7.55
CA HIS A 130 6.11 20.20 -7.39
C HIS A 130 6.74 21.59 -7.31
N GLY A 131 8.03 21.71 -7.66
CA GLY A 131 8.77 22.96 -7.67
C GLY A 131 9.27 23.39 -6.28
N GLU A 132 9.11 22.57 -5.25
CA GLU A 132 9.79 22.72 -3.98
C GLU A 132 11.31 22.67 -4.19
N THR A 133 12.03 23.53 -3.47
CA THR A 133 13.47 23.69 -3.60
C THR A 133 14.20 23.34 -2.33
N TYR A 134 15.36 22.72 -2.50
CA TYR A 134 16.32 22.38 -1.45
C TYR A 134 17.56 23.24 -1.68
N TRP A 135 17.95 24.07 -0.72
CA TRP A 135 19.10 24.96 -0.88
C TRP A 135 20.15 24.72 0.20
N GLY A 136 21.40 24.55 -0.22
CA GLY A 136 22.54 24.34 0.67
C GLY A 136 23.85 24.85 0.10
N ILE A 137 24.89 24.85 0.94
CA ILE A 137 26.25 25.23 0.56
C ILE A 137 27.19 24.11 0.97
N GLY A 138 27.96 23.57 0.03
CA GLY A 138 28.96 22.55 0.26
C GLY A 138 30.38 22.97 -0.10
N ASN A 139 31.33 22.06 0.15
CA ASN A 139 32.73 22.23 -0.25
C ASN A 139 33.17 21.04 -1.10
N VAL A 140 33.89 21.33 -2.19
CA VAL A 140 34.56 20.33 -3.02
C VAL A 140 35.93 20.02 -2.44
N THR A 141 36.19 18.75 -2.13
CA THR A 141 37.50 18.24 -1.71
C THR A 141 37.64 16.77 -2.12
N ASN A 142 38.80 16.35 -2.61
CA ASN A 142 39.11 14.95 -2.95
C ASN A 142 38.09 14.29 -3.90
N GLY A 143 37.58 15.05 -4.86
CA GLY A 143 36.63 14.56 -5.86
C GLY A 143 35.21 14.39 -5.35
N GLU A 144 34.87 14.96 -4.20
CA GLU A 144 33.52 14.99 -3.67
C GLU A 144 33.10 16.41 -3.30
N LEU A 145 31.85 16.76 -3.59
CA LEU A 145 31.16 17.91 -3.01
C LEU A 145 30.28 17.41 -1.88
N ILE A 146 30.57 17.82 -0.66
CA ILE A 146 29.82 17.43 0.53
C ILE A 146 29.01 18.64 1.01
N VAL A 147 27.69 18.48 1.11
CA VAL A 147 26.79 19.50 1.64
C VAL A 147 26.44 19.16 3.09
N PRO A 148 26.97 19.91 4.08
CA PRO A 148 26.71 19.62 5.49
C PRO A 148 25.28 19.99 5.90
N GLY A 149 24.75 19.25 6.88
CA GLY A 149 23.47 19.53 7.52
C GLY A 149 22.27 18.96 6.78
N THR A 150 21.08 19.46 7.12
CA THR A 150 19.81 19.02 6.56
C THR A 150 19.22 20.15 5.73
N LEU A 151 18.89 19.87 4.46
CA LEU A 151 18.21 20.77 3.55
C LEU A 151 16.73 20.43 3.57
N GLU A 152 15.90 21.28 4.17
CA GLU A 152 14.45 21.14 4.15
C GLU A 152 13.87 21.84 2.91
N ALA A 153 12.86 21.24 2.29
CA ALA A 153 12.12 21.82 1.19
C ALA A 153 11.46 23.16 1.60
N ASP A 154 11.55 24.17 0.72
CA ASP A 154 10.99 25.50 0.93
C ASP A 154 9.44 25.55 0.86
N GLN A 155 8.83 24.51 0.29
CA GLN A 155 7.39 24.28 0.22
C GLN A 155 7.05 22.91 0.81
N PRO A 156 5.87 22.74 1.42
CA PRO A 156 5.38 21.43 1.80
C PRO A 156 4.95 20.62 0.56
N LEU A 157 4.92 19.30 0.71
CA LEU A 157 4.24 18.42 -0.23
C LEU A 157 2.75 18.80 -0.35
N PRO A 158 2.09 18.49 -1.47
CA PRO A 158 0.64 18.60 -1.59
C PRO A 158 -0.08 17.97 -0.37
N ASN A 159 -1.16 18.61 0.08
CA ASN A 159 -1.94 18.12 1.23
C ASN A 159 -2.94 17.01 0.83
N VAL A 160 -2.46 16.03 0.08
CA VAL A 160 -3.20 14.85 -0.39
C VAL A 160 -2.34 13.60 -0.18
N VAL A 161 -2.99 12.44 -0.09
CA VAL A 161 -2.31 11.14 -0.22
C VAL A 161 -1.78 11.02 -1.64
N ASP A 162 -0.58 10.47 -1.81
CA ASP A 162 0.00 10.23 -3.13
C ASP A 162 1.10 9.16 -3.10
N CYS A 163 1.48 8.64 -4.26
CA CYS A 163 2.62 7.77 -4.46
C CYS A 163 3.43 8.29 -5.65
N TYR A 164 4.58 8.91 -5.36
CA TYR A 164 5.51 9.38 -6.37
C TYR A 164 6.51 8.29 -6.69
N ASP A 165 6.34 7.67 -7.85
CA ASP A 165 7.18 6.58 -8.31
C ASP A 165 7.64 6.83 -9.75
N PRO A 166 8.74 7.60 -9.95
CA PRO A 166 9.65 8.14 -8.93
C PRO A 166 9.29 9.56 -8.43
N TYR A 167 9.74 9.89 -7.21
CA TYR A 167 9.99 11.25 -6.74
C TYR A 167 11.41 11.69 -7.13
N SER A 168 11.51 12.51 -8.17
CA SER A 168 12.80 12.96 -8.73
C SER A 168 13.17 14.36 -8.24
N ILE A 169 14.41 14.52 -7.77
CA ILE A 169 15.00 15.83 -7.44
C ILE A 169 16.08 16.13 -8.48
N GLU A 170 15.89 17.20 -9.24
CA GLU A 170 16.86 17.71 -10.20
C GLU A 170 17.88 18.59 -9.47
N TRP A 171 19.16 18.22 -9.52
CA TRP A 171 20.21 18.92 -8.80
C TRP A 171 21.00 19.85 -9.72
N THR A 172 21.29 21.03 -9.19
CA THR A 172 22.10 22.05 -9.84
C THR A 172 23.12 22.58 -8.84
N VAL A 173 24.35 22.82 -9.30
CA VAL A 173 25.40 23.45 -8.51
C VAL A 173 25.83 24.78 -9.13
N SER A 174 26.10 25.77 -8.29
CA SER A 174 26.56 27.09 -8.72
C SER A 174 27.72 27.59 -7.87
N LYS A 175 28.57 28.40 -8.52
CA LYS A 175 29.63 29.15 -7.84
C LYS A 175 29.69 30.55 -8.42
N ALA A 176 29.79 31.56 -7.56
CA ALA A 176 29.93 32.95 -7.98
C ALA A 176 31.05 33.10 -9.03
N GLY A 177 30.69 33.61 -10.21
CA GLY A 177 31.60 33.78 -11.35
C GLY A 177 31.70 32.60 -12.33
N TYR A 178 31.12 31.43 -12.01
CA TYR A 178 31.25 30.20 -12.82
C TYR A 178 29.93 29.69 -13.43
N GLY A 179 28.82 30.37 -13.16
CA GLY A 179 27.49 29.97 -13.62
C GLY A 179 26.93 28.76 -12.88
N SER A 180 25.74 28.34 -13.31
CA SER A 180 25.04 27.14 -12.82
C SER A 180 25.36 25.94 -13.70
N ARG A 181 25.44 24.74 -13.11
CA ARG A 181 25.64 23.48 -13.83
C ARG A 181 24.70 22.41 -13.32
N ASP A 182 24.21 21.60 -14.25
CA ASP A 182 23.49 20.37 -13.95
C ASP A 182 24.39 19.43 -13.14
N ALA A 183 23.80 18.79 -12.13
CA ALA A 183 24.45 17.86 -11.24
C ALA A 183 23.70 16.52 -11.13
N GLY A 184 22.90 16.17 -12.15
CA GLY A 184 22.15 14.93 -12.20
C GLY A 184 20.84 14.94 -11.39
N ILE A 185 20.21 13.77 -11.32
CA ILE A 185 18.89 13.57 -10.73
C ILE A 185 18.99 12.44 -9.72
N SER A 186 18.47 12.64 -8.52
CA SER A 186 18.19 11.53 -7.59
C SER A 186 16.71 11.18 -7.67
N SER A 187 16.37 9.89 -7.63
CA SER A 187 14.98 9.43 -7.76
C SER A 187 14.70 8.33 -6.75
N ASN A 188 13.60 8.40 -5.99
CA ASN A 188 13.15 7.34 -5.08
C ASN A 188 11.65 7.18 -5.17
N THR A 189 11.11 6.01 -4.85
CA THR A 189 9.68 5.90 -4.55
C THR A 189 9.38 6.65 -3.25
N MET A 190 8.44 7.61 -3.29
CA MET A 190 7.97 8.33 -2.11
C MET A 190 6.48 8.11 -1.90
N TYR A 191 6.15 7.56 -0.74
CA TYR A 191 4.78 7.37 -0.27
C TYR A 191 4.34 8.57 0.57
N VAL A 192 3.24 9.22 0.19
CA VAL A 192 2.66 10.34 0.93
C VAL A 192 1.37 9.90 1.60
N THR A 193 1.34 9.87 2.94
CA THR A 193 0.22 9.32 3.72
C THR A 193 -0.73 10.41 4.23
N TYR A 194 -1.97 10.03 4.52
CA TYR A 194 -3.03 10.91 5.00
C TYR A 194 -2.69 11.54 6.36
N ALA A 195 -2.19 10.73 7.28
CA ALA A 195 -1.69 11.13 8.59
C ALA A 195 -0.43 10.30 8.93
N GLN A 196 0.13 10.54 10.11
CA GLN A 196 1.29 9.81 10.60
C GLN A 196 0.97 8.30 10.69
N PRO A 197 1.72 7.43 9.98
CA PRO A 197 1.50 5.99 10.01
C PRO A 197 1.57 5.42 11.43
N ILE A 198 0.68 4.48 11.73
CA ILE A 198 0.64 3.73 12.98
C ILE A 198 0.87 2.24 12.71
N GLY A 199 1.55 1.52 13.61
CA GLY A 199 1.77 0.07 13.46
C GLY A 199 2.92 -0.30 12.52
N SER A 200 2.75 -1.40 11.78
CA SER A 200 3.78 -1.97 10.90
C SER A 200 4.04 -1.08 9.68
N ARG A 201 5.24 -1.19 9.11
CA ARG A 201 5.76 -0.27 8.08
C ARG A 201 6.30 -1.02 6.86
N LEU A 202 5.71 -2.17 6.53
CA LEU A 202 6.11 -2.91 5.34
C LEU A 202 5.80 -2.10 4.09
N GLU A 203 6.70 -2.13 3.11
CA GLU A 203 6.58 -1.36 1.89
C GLU A 203 5.25 -1.61 1.18
N SER A 204 4.83 -2.87 1.03
CA SER A 204 3.55 -3.19 0.38
C SER A 204 2.36 -2.52 1.04
N TYR A 205 2.39 -2.25 2.34
CA TYR A 205 1.29 -1.55 3.00
C TYR A 205 1.25 -0.07 2.62
N PHE A 206 2.41 0.54 2.39
CA PHE A 206 2.50 1.90 1.86
C PHE A 206 2.08 1.94 0.40
N ASP A 207 2.63 1.05 -0.44
CA ASP A 207 2.37 1.03 -1.88
C ASP A 207 0.88 0.86 -2.18
N ILE A 208 0.25 -0.20 -1.66
CA ILE A 208 -1.19 -0.47 -1.83
C ILE A 208 -2.01 0.73 -1.36
N SER A 209 -1.81 1.17 -0.11
CA SER A 209 -2.69 2.17 0.49
C SER A 209 -2.55 3.56 -0.13
N THR A 210 -1.33 3.98 -0.50
CA THR A 210 -1.11 5.32 -1.07
C THR A 210 -1.47 5.39 -2.55
N ARG A 211 -1.25 4.34 -3.34
CA ARG A 211 -1.70 4.30 -4.73
C ARG A 211 -3.23 4.26 -4.81
N ALA A 212 -3.87 3.43 -3.99
CA ALA A 212 -5.33 3.34 -3.96
C ALA A 212 -5.97 4.69 -3.58
N ALA A 213 -5.47 5.34 -2.52
CA ALA A 213 -6.02 6.61 -2.04
C ALA A 213 -5.40 7.88 -2.67
N ALA A 214 -4.68 7.76 -3.79
CA ALA A 214 -4.01 8.91 -4.41
C ALA A 214 -4.98 10.07 -4.71
N GLY A 215 -4.57 11.28 -4.36
CA GLY A 215 -5.38 12.50 -4.47
C GLY A 215 -6.39 12.71 -3.34
N SER A 216 -6.57 11.76 -2.42
CA SER A 216 -7.46 11.92 -1.28
C SER A 216 -6.97 12.97 -0.29
N SER A 217 -7.89 13.80 0.19
CA SER A 217 -7.60 14.77 1.26
C SER A 217 -8.45 14.56 2.52
N ASP A 218 -9.32 13.56 2.53
CA ASP A 218 -10.33 13.31 3.55
C ASP A 218 -10.20 11.87 4.08
N GLU A 219 -10.47 11.67 5.38
CA GLU A 219 -10.31 10.35 6.01
C GLU A 219 -11.26 9.33 5.40
N GLN A 220 -12.54 9.69 5.23
CA GLN A 220 -13.55 8.78 4.70
C GLN A 220 -13.27 8.47 3.23
N GLN A 221 -12.92 9.49 2.44
CA GLN A 221 -12.49 9.28 1.06
C GLN A 221 -11.26 8.34 0.97
N THR A 222 -10.31 8.45 1.91
CA THR A 222 -9.14 7.56 1.97
C THR A 222 -9.55 6.12 2.26
N ILE A 223 -10.51 5.90 3.16
CA ILE A 223 -11.07 4.57 3.46
C ILE A 223 -11.76 3.99 2.23
N ASP A 224 -12.64 4.78 1.60
CA ASP A 224 -13.44 4.36 0.45
C ASP A 224 -12.54 3.98 -0.73
N LEU A 225 -11.53 4.80 -1.05
CA LEU A 225 -10.60 4.53 -2.14
C LEU A 225 -9.69 3.33 -1.87
N ILE A 226 -9.23 3.13 -0.63
CA ILE A 226 -8.50 1.91 -0.27
C ILE A 226 -9.42 0.71 -0.43
N TRP A 227 -10.68 0.79 0.00
CA TRP A 227 -11.62 -0.31 -0.15
C TRP A 227 -11.87 -0.66 -1.62
N ASP A 228 -12.00 0.33 -2.50
CA ASP A 228 -12.22 0.11 -3.94
C ASP A 228 -11.14 -0.79 -4.56
N ASP A 229 -9.88 -0.68 -4.10
CA ASP A 229 -8.77 -1.55 -4.51
C ASP A 229 -8.93 -3.02 -4.05
N PHE A 230 -9.58 -3.26 -2.90
CA PHE A 230 -9.94 -4.63 -2.50
C PHE A 230 -11.21 -5.12 -3.20
N ALA A 231 -12.16 -4.23 -3.51
CA ALA A 231 -13.46 -4.58 -4.05
C ALA A 231 -13.39 -5.11 -5.50
N ASP A 232 -12.37 -4.72 -6.27
CA ASP A 232 -12.17 -5.17 -7.65
C ASP A 232 -11.51 -6.57 -7.77
N LEU A 233 -11.03 -7.12 -6.65
CA LEU A 233 -10.38 -8.43 -6.52
C LEU A 233 -8.99 -8.52 -7.19
N GLU A 234 -8.32 -7.38 -7.39
CA GLU A 234 -7.03 -7.27 -8.05
C GLU A 234 -5.99 -6.48 -7.22
N VAL A 235 -5.69 -6.94 -6.01
CA VAL A 235 -4.63 -6.30 -5.17
C VAL A 235 -3.22 -6.79 -5.54
N TYR A 236 -2.24 -5.88 -5.60
CA TYR A 236 -0.83 -6.15 -5.91
C TYR A 236 0.09 -5.71 -4.76
N ASN A 237 1.21 -6.42 -4.55
CA ASN A 237 2.25 -5.97 -3.62
C ASN A 237 3.17 -4.90 -4.26
N ALA A 238 4.06 -4.30 -3.48
CA ALA A 238 5.01 -3.28 -3.97
C ALA A 238 5.97 -3.78 -5.07
N HIS A 239 6.08 -5.10 -5.25
CA HIS A 239 6.87 -5.72 -6.31
C HIS A 239 6.05 -6.01 -7.58
N GLY A 240 4.80 -5.55 -7.65
CA GLY A 240 3.91 -5.76 -8.78
C GLY A 240 3.36 -7.19 -8.89
N GLU A 241 3.48 -7.99 -7.83
CA GLU A 241 2.95 -9.35 -7.80
C GLU A 241 1.50 -9.32 -7.31
N ARG A 242 0.61 -9.92 -8.10
CA ARG A 242 -0.80 -10.06 -7.72
C ARG A 242 -0.90 -10.93 -6.47
N LEU A 243 -1.66 -10.48 -5.48
CA LEU A 243 -2.00 -11.22 -4.28
C LEU A 243 -3.23 -12.10 -4.54
N ALA A 244 -3.33 -13.22 -3.82
CA ALA A 244 -4.40 -14.18 -4.04
C ALA A 244 -4.97 -14.83 -2.78
N TYR A 245 -6.26 -15.13 -2.83
CA TYR A 245 -6.99 -15.82 -1.78
C TYR A 245 -6.94 -17.32 -2.05
N TYR A 246 -6.28 -18.08 -1.18
CA TYR A 246 -6.09 -19.53 -1.34
C TYR A 246 -5.44 -19.94 -2.69
N ARG A 247 -4.43 -19.20 -3.17
CA ARG A 247 -3.69 -19.58 -4.40
C ARG A 247 -3.10 -20.98 -4.27
N GLY A 248 -3.38 -21.82 -5.26
CA GLY A 248 -2.68 -23.08 -5.47
C GLY A 248 -3.04 -24.22 -4.51
N VAL A 249 -4.29 -24.34 -4.05
CA VAL A 249 -4.97 -25.53 -3.43
C VAL A 249 -4.25 -26.25 -2.26
N LEU A 250 -3.01 -25.89 -1.90
CA LEU A 250 -2.20 -26.50 -0.84
C LEU A 250 -2.60 -26.01 0.56
N CYS A 251 -3.85 -25.61 0.76
CA CYS A 251 -4.41 -25.35 2.08
C CYS A 251 -5.22 -26.57 2.57
N SER A 252 -4.66 -27.78 2.40
CA SER A 252 -5.13 -28.97 3.10
C SER A 252 -4.75 -28.85 4.58
N TYR A 253 -5.73 -28.47 5.40
CA TYR A 253 -5.72 -28.51 6.88
C TYR A 253 -4.80 -27.52 7.63
N ASP A 254 -3.80 -26.92 6.97
CA ASP A 254 -2.79 -26.08 7.63
C ASP A 254 -2.38 -24.90 6.73
N CYS A 255 -3.34 -24.07 6.32
CA CYS A 255 -3.03 -22.79 5.67
C CYS A 255 -2.32 -21.90 6.72
N ARG A 256 -0.98 -21.95 6.75
CA ARG A 256 -0.15 -21.30 7.79
C ARG A 256 -0.03 -19.80 7.63
N TYR A 257 -0.56 -19.24 6.54
CA TYR A 257 -0.51 -17.83 6.23
C TYR A 257 -1.81 -17.18 6.68
N TYR A 258 -1.73 -16.33 7.70
CA TYR A 258 -2.88 -15.70 8.34
C TYR A 258 -2.64 -14.22 8.71
N SER A 259 -1.47 -13.66 8.38
CA SER A 259 -1.16 -12.24 8.57
C SER A 259 -0.97 -11.53 7.24
N ALA A 260 -1.08 -10.20 7.28
CA ALA A 260 -0.78 -9.32 6.16
C ALA A 260 0.67 -9.51 5.66
N ALA A 261 1.61 -9.66 6.60
CA ALA A 261 3.04 -9.82 6.30
C ALA A 261 3.31 -11.11 5.50
N GLN A 262 2.65 -12.20 5.89
CA GLN A 262 2.71 -13.46 5.14
C GLN A 262 2.01 -13.34 3.79
N LEU A 263 0.88 -12.62 3.70
CA LEU A 263 0.16 -12.41 2.45
C LEU A 263 1.03 -11.66 1.42
N VAL A 264 1.62 -10.52 1.78
CA VAL A 264 2.44 -9.72 0.85
C VAL A 264 3.73 -10.43 0.45
N TYR A 265 4.30 -11.25 1.34
CA TYR A 265 5.53 -12.01 1.08
C TYR A 265 5.32 -13.30 0.27
N TYR A 266 4.28 -14.08 0.58
CA TYR A 266 4.00 -15.35 -0.11
C TYR A 266 2.99 -15.21 -1.25
N THR A 267 2.43 -14.02 -1.46
CA THR A 267 1.38 -13.70 -2.44
C THR A 267 0.08 -14.50 -2.27
N THR A 268 -0.09 -15.17 -1.13
CA THR A 268 -1.27 -15.99 -0.84
C THR A 268 -1.55 -16.05 0.66
N SER A 269 -2.84 -16.01 1.02
CA SER A 269 -3.29 -16.15 2.41
C SER A 269 -4.75 -16.56 2.49
N GLN A 270 -5.20 -16.87 3.70
CA GLN A 270 -6.62 -17.01 4.04
C GLN A 270 -7.24 -15.67 4.46
N CYS A 271 -8.52 -15.67 4.84
CA CYS A 271 -9.28 -14.43 5.07
C CYS A 271 -8.68 -13.56 6.19
N GLY A 272 -7.99 -14.18 7.15
CA GLY A 272 -7.27 -13.46 8.20
C GLY A 272 -6.13 -12.60 7.66
N GLY A 273 -5.38 -13.05 6.65
CA GLY A 273 -4.31 -12.24 6.06
C GLY A 273 -4.85 -11.06 5.26
N TRP A 274 -5.99 -11.25 4.58
CA TRP A 274 -6.69 -10.18 3.85
C TRP A 274 -7.30 -9.13 4.77
N ALA A 275 -7.98 -9.55 5.84
CA ALA A 275 -8.51 -8.63 6.85
C ALA A 275 -7.39 -7.86 7.56
N ASP A 276 -6.28 -8.54 7.92
CA ASP A 276 -5.11 -7.88 8.48
C ASP A 276 -4.49 -6.90 7.47
N LEU A 277 -4.40 -7.25 6.17
CA LEU A 277 -3.81 -6.40 5.14
C LEU A 277 -4.59 -5.09 4.97
N MET A 278 -5.92 -5.15 4.87
CA MET A 278 -6.74 -3.94 4.80
C MET A 278 -6.56 -3.07 6.05
N ILE A 279 -6.49 -3.67 7.24
CA ILE A 279 -6.21 -2.92 8.48
C ILE A 279 -4.82 -2.27 8.45
N GLN A 280 -3.78 -2.98 7.99
CA GLN A 280 -2.45 -2.39 7.87
C GLN A 280 -2.42 -1.25 6.86
N CYS A 281 -3.13 -1.37 5.72
CA CYS A 281 -3.26 -0.29 4.74
C CYS A 281 -3.89 0.98 5.36
N LEU A 282 -4.97 0.83 6.14
CA LEU A 282 -5.60 1.95 6.85
C LEU A 282 -4.67 2.54 7.93
N ARG A 283 -3.97 1.68 8.67
CA ARG A 283 -2.99 2.09 9.68
C ARG A 283 -1.79 2.82 9.09
N THR A 284 -1.35 2.47 7.88
CA THR A 284 -0.35 3.23 7.12
C THR A 284 -0.83 4.66 6.85
N GLN A 285 -2.12 4.85 6.63
CA GLN A 285 -2.73 6.18 6.49
C GLN A 285 -2.98 6.89 7.84
N GLY A 286 -2.56 6.30 8.96
CA GLY A 286 -2.80 6.84 10.30
C GLY A 286 -4.22 6.62 10.82
N ILE A 287 -5.02 5.76 10.16
CA ILE A 287 -6.42 5.50 10.50
C ILE A 287 -6.49 4.32 11.48
N GLY A 288 -6.76 4.63 12.74
CA GLY A 288 -6.77 3.66 13.85
C GLY A 288 -8.14 3.08 14.20
N THR A 289 -9.20 3.44 13.48
CA THR A 289 -10.58 3.01 13.77
C THR A 289 -10.90 1.61 13.23
N ALA A 290 -10.02 1.04 12.41
CA ALA A 290 -10.22 -0.27 11.82
C ALA A 290 -10.07 -1.41 12.85
N GLN A 291 -11.05 -2.31 12.87
CA GLN A 291 -11.12 -3.44 13.79
C GLN A 291 -11.08 -4.77 13.03
N PHE A 292 -10.32 -5.71 13.58
CA PHE A 292 -10.28 -7.09 13.10
C PHE A 292 -11.46 -7.87 13.70
N ILE A 293 -12.41 -8.25 12.86
CA ILE A 293 -13.64 -8.92 13.30
C ILE A 293 -13.56 -10.40 12.93
N THR A 294 -13.80 -11.25 13.92
CA THR A 294 -13.97 -12.68 13.70
C THR A 294 -15.45 -13.02 13.72
N ILE A 295 -15.90 -13.65 12.65
CA ILE A 295 -17.23 -14.23 12.53
C ILE A 295 -17.10 -15.72 12.79
N GLU A 296 -17.82 -16.18 13.80
CA GLU A 296 -17.93 -17.59 14.13
C GLU A 296 -19.37 -17.96 14.49
N PRO A 297 -19.81 -19.20 14.23
CA PRO A 297 -21.10 -19.66 14.69
C PRO A 297 -21.15 -19.63 16.21
N GLN A 298 -22.22 -19.07 16.78
CA GLN A 298 -22.48 -19.14 18.21
C GLN A 298 -22.74 -20.61 18.58
N ALA A 299 -21.88 -21.16 19.44
CA ALA A 299 -22.18 -22.40 20.13
C ALA A 299 -23.35 -22.15 21.09
N GLY A 300 -24.58 -22.40 20.62
CA GLY A 300 -25.76 -22.40 21.49
C GLY A 300 -25.59 -23.44 22.61
N PRO A 301 -26.11 -23.17 23.82
CA PRO A 301 -26.00 -24.10 24.96
C PRO A 301 -26.75 -25.42 24.71
N ASP A 302 -27.74 -25.40 23.82
CA ASP A 302 -28.43 -26.58 23.34
C ASP A 302 -28.17 -26.71 21.82
N PRO A 303 -27.48 -27.76 21.35
CA PRO A 303 -27.55 -28.10 19.93
C PRO A 303 -29.03 -28.25 19.55
N PRO A 304 -29.43 -27.95 18.30
CA PRO A 304 -30.81 -28.08 17.87
C PRO A 304 -31.38 -29.43 18.36
N ARG A 305 -32.50 -29.43 19.10
CA ARG A 305 -33.00 -30.63 19.81
C ARG A 305 -33.30 -31.80 18.86
N ASP A 306 -33.50 -31.51 17.58
CA ASP A 306 -33.66 -32.46 16.48
C ASP A 306 -32.33 -33.12 16.03
N CYS A 307 -31.20 -32.57 16.47
CA CYS A 307 -29.85 -33.02 16.14
C CYS A 307 -29.08 -33.39 17.42
N ARG A 308 -29.30 -34.61 17.94
CA ARG A 308 -28.56 -35.09 19.12
C ARG A 308 -27.05 -35.05 18.81
N ASN A 309 -26.29 -34.26 19.58
CA ASN A 309 -24.83 -34.07 19.46
C ASN A 309 -24.33 -33.16 18.32
N ALA A 310 -25.17 -32.34 17.68
CA ALA A 310 -24.70 -31.46 16.59
C ALA A 310 -24.25 -30.08 17.05
N TYR A 311 -22.94 -29.82 17.01
CA TYR A 311 -22.39 -28.47 17.16
C TYR A 311 -22.18 -27.84 15.78
N ALA A 312 -22.54 -26.57 15.64
CA ALA A 312 -22.15 -25.78 14.47
C ALA A 312 -20.61 -25.79 14.39
N GLY A 313 -20.08 -26.37 13.33
CA GLY A 313 -18.65 -26.49 13.08
C GLY A 313 -18.09 -25.31 12.29
N GLY A 314 -18.95 -24.53 11.62
CA GLY A 314 -18.53 -23.37 10.87
C GLY A 314 -19.60 -22.74 9.96
N ILE A 315 -19.13 -21.88 9.07
CA ILE A 315 -19.87 -21.03 8.14
C ILE A 315 -19.72 -21.58 6.73
N VAL A 316 -20.74 -21.39 5.89
CA VAL A 316 -20.72 -21.70 4.45
C VAL A 316 -21.02 -20.41 3.67
N VAL A 317 -20.16 -20.09 2.71
CA VAL A 317 -20.28 -18.93 1.78
C VAL A 317 -21.17 -19.32 0.59
N LYS A 318 -21.78 -18.33 -0.08
CA LYS A 318 -22.68 -18.51 -1.22
C LYS A 318 -22.01 -19.05 -2.50
N ASN A 319 -21.54 -20.30 -2.46
CA ASN A 319 -20.94 -21.01 -3.60
C ASN A 319 -21.60 -22.38 -3.87
N TYR A 320 -22.82 -22.62 -3.37
CA TYR A 320 -23.43 -23.95 -3.42
C TYR A 320 -24.82 -23.97 -4.03
N GLY A 321 -24.99 -24.87 -4.99
CA GLY A 321 -26.28 -25.31 -5.49
C GLY A 321 -26.77 -26.47 -4.65
N ILE A 322 -27.97 -26.34 -4.10
CA ILE A 322 -28.58 -27.39 -3.27
C ILE A 322 -29.76 -27.97 -4.02
N SER A 323 -29.68 -29.26 -4.36
CA SER A 323 -30.77 -29.91 -5.05
C SER A 323 -31.94 -30.11 -4.08
N SER A 324 -33.12 -29.57 -4.42
CA SER A 324 -34.33 -29.70 -3.61
C SER A 324 -34.86 -31.13 -3.50
N ALA A 325 -34.23 -32.10 -4.18
CA ALA A 325 -34.71 -33.46 -4.35
C ALA A 325 -34.37 -34.42 -3.20
N TYR A 326 -33.49 -34.03 -2.27
CA TYR A 326 -33.01 -34.90 -1.20
C TYR A 326 -33.18 -34.28 0.21
N ILE A 327 -34.43 -33.93 0.54
CA ILE A 327 -34.81 -33.47 1.90
C ILE A 327 -34.96 -34.65 2.89
N LEU A 328 -34.71 -35.90 2.48
CA LEU A 328 -35.08 -37.10 3.24
C LEU A 328 -33.87 -37.97 3.56
N GLY A 329 -33.09 -37.59 4.58
CA GLY A 329 -31.96 -38.42 5.02
C GLY A 329 -31.45 -38.19 6.44
N SER A 330 -31.36 -36.96 6.93
CA SER A 330 -30.93 -36.72 8.31
C SER A 330 -32.15 -36.51 9.22
N GLN A 331 -32.12 -37.06 10.43
CA GLN A 331 -33.09 -36.70 11.49
C GLN A 331 -32.96 -35.22 11.90
N CYS A 332 -31.87 -34.57 11.48
CA CYS A 332 -31.49 -33.21 11.76
C CYS A 332 -32.03 -32.25 10.67
N LYS A 333 -33.23 -31.69 10.89
CA LYS A 333 -33.81 -30.71 9.96
C LYS A 333 -32.99 -29.42 9.88
N THR A 334 -32.15 -29.17 10.88
CA THR A 334 -31.28 -27.99 10.96
C THR A 334 -30.08 -28.06 10.02
N TYR A 335 -29.53 -29.25 9.74
CA TYR A 335 -28.42 -29.46 8.79
C TYR A 335 -28.76 -30.61 7.83
N PRO A 336 -29.62 -30.39 6.83
CA PRO A 336 -30.16 -31.46 6.01
C PRO A 336 -29.20 -32.00 4.93
N PHE A 337 -28.13 -31.28 4.56
CA PHE A 337 -27.27 -31.65 3.44
C PHE A 337 -25.92 -32.20 3.90
N ARG A 338 -25.29 -33.13 3.19
CA ARG A 338 -23.93 -33.61 3.53
C ARG A 338 -22.85 -32.79 2.85
N PHE A 339 -21.71 -32.61 3.53
CA PHE A 339 -20.56 -31.86 3.03
C PHE A 339 -19.30 -32.73 2.98
N ASN A 340 -18.49 -32.61 1.93
CA ASN A 340 -17.16 -33.23 1.85
C ASN A 340 -16.10 -32.16 2.13
N ASP A 341 -15.18 -32.43 3.05
CA ASP A 341 -14.10 -31.53 3.45
C ASP A 341 -13.01 -31.43 2.34
N PRO A 342 -12.80 -30.28 1.68
CA PRO A 342 -11.72 -30.07 0.71
C PRO A 342 -10.32 -30.05 1.33
N CYS A 343 -10.18 -29.91 2.65
CA CYS A 343 -8.91 -30.12 3.34
C CYS A 343 -8.59 -31.61 3.52
N ALA A 344 -9.57 -32.50 3.34
CA ALA A 344 -9.33 -33.93 3.27
C ALA A 344 -8.84 -34.27 1.86
N LEU A 345 -7.53 -34.50 1.78
CA LEU A 345 -6.65 -34.75 0.62
C LEU A 345 -7.16 -35.51 -0.62
N ASN A 346 -8.41 -35.98 -0.78
CA ASN A 346 -8.77 -36.84 -1.92
C ASN A 346 -10.26 -36.96 -2.28
N THR A 347 -11.16 -36.01 -1.96
CA THR A 347 -12.58 -36.17 -2.37
C THR A 347 -13.15 -35.00 -3.17
N PRO A 348 -13.80 -35.28 -4.32
CA PRO A 348 -14.48 -34.25 -5.11
C PRO A 348 -15.62 -33.62 -4.31
N TRP A 349 -15.81 -32.34 -4.64
CA TRP A 349 -16.52 -31.25 -3.98
C TRP A 349 -18.03 -31.42 -3.81
N ALA A 350 -18.56 -32.62 -4.05
CA ALA A 350 -19.98 -32.85 -4.06
C ALA A 350 -20.35 -34.07 -3.22
N SER A 351 -21.24 -33.86 -2.26
CA SER A 351 -22.16 -34.93 -1.90
C SER A 351 -23.24 -35.01 -2.98
N VAL A 352 -24.07 -36.04 -2.99
CA VAL A 352 -25.23 -36.09 -3.90
C VAL A 352 -26.21 -34.92 -3.65
N ASP A 353 -26.13 -34.26 -2.50
CA ASP A 353 -27.09 -33.27 -2.04
C ASP A 353 -26.60 -31.82 -2.18
N VAL A 354 -25.28 -31.62 -2.23
CA VAL A 354 -24.61 -30.32 -2.37
C VAL A 354 -23.68 -30.39 -3.57
N GLN A 355 -23.96 -29.56 -4.58
CA GLN A 355 -23.08 -29.38 -5.73
C GLN A 355 -22.33 -28.06 -5.58
N ASP A 356 -21.02 -28.12 -5.80
CA ASP A 356 -20.21 -26.92 -5.98
C ASP A 356 -20.73 -26.16 -7.20
N GLU A 357 -21.07 -24.91 -7.01
CA GLU A 357 -21.47 -23.99 -8.07
C GLU A 357 -20.42 -22.88 -8.15
N PRO A 358 -20.27 -22.20 -9.31
CA PRO A 358 -19.44 -21.00 -9.38
C PRO A 358 -19.82 -20.04 -8.25
N GLY A 359 -18.85 -19.80 -7.39
CA GLY A 359 -19.01 -19.08 -6.16
C GLY A 359 -18.98 -17.56 -6.25
N LEU A 360 -19.05 -16.93 -5.07
CA LEU A 360 -18.49 -15.60 -4.91
C LEU A 360 -16.98 -15.67 -5.19
N PRO A 361 -16.49 -14.96 -6.23
CA PRO A 361 -15.06 -14.89 -6.47
C PRO A 361 -14.39 -14.19 -5.28
N GLY A 362 -13.18 -14.62 -4.97
CA GLY A 362 -12.28 -13.91 -4.07
C GLY A 362 -11.09 -13.34 -4.82
N GLN A 363 -10.20 -12.69 -4.08
CA GLN A 363 -8.98 -12.09 -4.59
C GLN A 363 -8.19 -13.08 -5.47
N ASP A 364 -8.07 -12.79 -6.76
CA ASP A 364 -7.43 -13.67 -7.77
C ASP A 364 -7.84 -15.16 -7.68
N ASN A 365 -9.09 -15.43 -7.28
CA ASN A 365 -9.60 -16.78 -7.17
C ASN A 365 -11.09 -16.82 -7.53
N ALA A 366 -11.41 -17.36 -8.71
CA ALA A 366 -12.79 -17.42 -9.20
C ALA A 366 -13.70 -18.37 -8.39
N ASN A 367 -13.12 -19.32 -7.64
CA ASN A 367 -13.90 -20.21 -6.77
C ASN A 367 -13.06 -20.60 -5.53
N PRO A 368 -12.92 -19.69 -4.54
CA PRO A 368 -12.14 -19.96 -3.35
C PRO A 368 -12.85 -20.96 -2.44
N ALA A 369 -12.14 -21.40 -1.39
CA ALA A 369 -12.74 -22.21 -0.34
C ALA A 369 -14.00 -21.52 0.20
N SER A 370 -15.10 -22.25 0.30
CA SER A 370 -16.43 -21.65 0.56
C SER A 370 -17.08 -22.17 1.83
N TRP A 371 -16.29 -22.72 2.74
CA TRP A 371 -16.70 -23.01 4.11
C TRP A 371 -15.52 -22.80 5.05
N PHE A 372 -15.81 -22.34 6.26
CA PHE A 372 -14.79 -21.98 7.23
C PHE A 372 -15.23 -22.33 8.64
N ARG A 373 -14.31 -22.67 9.54
CA ARG A 373 -14.64 -22.71 10.98
C ARG A 373 -14.88 -21.31 11.55
N ARG A 374 -14.13 -20.34 11.04
CA ARG A 374 -14.16 -18.92 11.39
C ARG A 374 -13.85 -18.11 10.14
N HIS A 375 -14.50 -16.97 9.96
CA HIS A 375 -14.22 -16.03 8.89
C HIS A 375 -13.75 -14.70 9.48
N PHE A 376 -12.92 -13.97 8.75
CA PHE A 376 -12.32 -12.72 9.23
C PHE A 376 -12.65 -11.58 8.29
N ILE A 377 -13.19 -10.50 8.85
CA ILE A 377 -13.61 -9.29 8.13
C ILE A 377 -13.07 -8.06 8.86
N VAL A 378 -13.23 -6.89 8.25
CA VAL A 378 -12.82 -5.61 8.84
C VAL A 378 -14.04 -4.77 9.16
N LYS A 379 -13.99 -4.04 10.26
CA LYS A 379 -14.96 -2.99 10.58
C LYS A 379 -14.29 -1.64 10.66
N VAL A 380 -14.82 -0.65 9.95
CA VAL A 380 -14.32 0.74 9.94
C VAL A 380 -15.52 1.68 9.97
N ASN A 381 -15.55 2.67 10.87
CA ASN A 381 -16.61 3.68 10.95
C ASN A 381 -18.05 3.09 10.88
N PHE A 382 -18.28 1.98 11.59
CA PHE A 382 -19.54 1.21 11.63
C PHE A 382 -19.90 0.36 10.40
N ALA A 383 -19.13 0.44 9.31
CA ALA A 383 -19.30 -0.43 8.14
C ALA A 383 -18.44 -1.70 8.24
N TYR A 384 -18.96 -2.82 7.72
CA TYR A 384 -18.19 -4.06 7.55
C TYR A 384 -17.66 -4.21 6.12
N TYR A 385 -16.47 -4.79 6.00
CA TYR A 385 -15.74 -5.00 4.75
C TYR A 385 -15.16 -6.42 4.74
N ASP A 386 -15.38 -7.15 3.66
CA ASP A 386 -14.85 -8.49 3.43
C ASP A 386 -13.77 -8.45 2.33
N PRO A 387 -12.51 -8.09 2.68
CA PRO A 387 -11.45 -7.89 1.68
C PRO A 387 -11.06 -9.17 0.94
N ALA A 388 -11.37 -10.35 1.49
CA ALA A 388 -11.08 -11.62 0.79
C ALA A 388 -12.03 -11.86 -0.39
N TYR A 389 -13.26 -11.37 -0.30
CA TYR A 389 -14.34 -11.55 -1.28
C TYR A 389 -14.77 -10.25 -1.98
N GLY A 390 -14.14 -9.11 -1.66
CA GLY A 390 -14.52 -7.81 -2.20
C GLY A 390 -15.95 -7.37 -1.84
N GLY A 391 -16.53 -7.95 -0.79
CA GLY A 391 -17.90 -7.67 -0.36
C GLY A 391 -17.97 -6.50 0.64
N GLY A 392 -18.85 -5.53 0.39
CA GLY A 392 -19.06 -4.36 1.25
C GLY A 392 -18.94 -3.03 0.48
N PRO A 393 -18.93 -1.88 1.17
CA PRO A 393 -19.23 -1.73 2.60
C PRO A 393 -20.65 -2.18 2.95
N PHE A 394 -20.81 -2.86 4.09
CA PHE A 394 -22.12 -3.15 4.67
C PHE A 394 -22.41 -2.12 5.76
N GLU A 395 -23.33 -1.20 5.50
CA GLU A 395 -23.60 -0.04 6.35
C GLU A 395 -24.93 -0.15 7.12
N GLY A 396 -25.13 0.72 8.10
CA GLY A 396 -26.36 0.85 8.88
C GLY A 396 -26.11 0.82 10.38
N THR A 397 -27.17 0.53 11.15
CA THR A 397 -27.00 0.06 12.54
C THR A 397 -26.16 -1.22 12.55
N ARG A 398 -25.58 -1.56 13.71
CA ARG A 398 -24.81 -2.80 13.85
C ARG A 398 -25.62 -4.01 13.38
N GLU A 399 -26.89 -4.07 13.77
CA GLU A 399 -27.80 -5.15 13.42
C GLU A 399 -28.09 -5.19 11.91
N GLU A 400 -28.29 -4.03 11.26
CA GLU A 400 -28.49 -3.95 9.81
C GLU A 400 -27.23 -4.34 9.04
N ALA A 401 -26.07 -3.84 9.43
CA ALA A 401 -24.80 -4.12 8.78
C ALA A 401 -24.42 -5.61 8.90
N ASN A 402 -24.63 -6.22 10.07
CA ASN A 402 -24.48 -7.67 10.26
C ASN A 402 -25.42 -8.44 9.34
N LEU A 403 -26.70 -8.05 9.29
CA LEU A 403 -27.69 -8.70 8.43
C LEU A 403 -27.35 -8.58 6.95
N LEU A 404 -26.90 -7.41 6.50
CA LEU A 404 -26.49 -7.19 5.11
C LEU A 404 -25.26 -8.01 4.73
N TRP A 405 -24.26 -8.10 5.63
CA TRP A 405 -23.10 -8.96 5.42
C TRP A 405 -23.52 -10.44 5.34
N GLU A 406 -24.30 -10.93 6.31
CA GLU A 406 -24.81 -12.31 6.30
C GLU A 406 -25.59 -12.62 5.01
N GLN A 407 -26.48 -11.71 4.60
CA GLN A 407 -27.24 -11.85 3.37
C GLN A 407 -26.39 -11.69 2.10
N GLY A 408 -25.27 -10.99 2.14
CA GLY A 408 -24.39 -10.81 0.99
C GLY A 408 -23.44 -12.00 0.80
N ALA A 409 -22.81 -12.44 1.88
CA ALA A 409 -21.69 -13.37 1.86
C ALA A 409 -22.07 -14.82 2.23
N MET A 410 -23.01 -15.02 3.14
CA MET A 410 -23.25 -16.35 3.72
C MET A 410 -24.42 -17.09 3.05
N TRP A 411 -24.20 -18.39 2.84
CA TRP A 411 -25.26 -19.32 2.48
C TRP A 411 -25.91 -19.92 3.74
N GLY A 412 -25.11 -20.22 4.77
CA GLY A 412 -25.60 -20.81 6.01
C GLY A 412 -24.48 -21.33 6.90
N TYR A 413 -24.79 -22.37 7.67
CA TYR A 413 -23.87 -22.98 8.63
C TYR A 413 -23.71 -24.47 8.34
N TRP A 414 -22.59 -25.04 8.79
CA TRP A 414 -22.40 -26.48 8.79
C TRP A 414 -22.15 -26.99 10.21
N GLY A 415 -22.50 -28.25 10.49
CA GLY A 415 -22.31 -28.91 11.77
C GLY A 415 -22.00 -30.40 11.62
N TYR A 416 -21.57 -31.03 12.72
CA TYR A 416 -21.34 -32.47 12.78
C TYR A 416 -22.61 -33.19 13.26
N ALA A 417 -23.28 -33.95 12.40
CA ALA A 417 -24.39 -34.81 12.81
C ALA A 417 -24.05 -36.27 12.51
N ASP A 418 -24.20 -37.15 13.50
CA ASP A 418 -24.00 -38.61 13.39
C ASP A 418 -22.75 -39.04 12.58
N SER A 419 -21.57 -38.55 12.98
CA SER A 419 -20.24 -38.84 12.38
C SER A 419 -19.96 -38.31 10.97
N ALA A 420 -20.84 -37.48 10.38
CA ALA A 420 -20.62 -36.83 9.09
C ALA A 420 -20.88 -35.30 9.13
N LEU A 421 -20.19 -34.56 8.26
CA LEU A 421 -20.36 -33.11 8.07
C LEU A 421 -21.67 -32.82 7.35
N HIS A 422 -22.48 -31.89 7.87
CA HIS A 422 -23.75 -31.49 7.27
C HIS A 422 -23.91 -29.97 7.18
N VAL A 423 -24.55 -29.44 6.13
CA VAL A 423 -24.86 -28.01 5.90
C VAL A 423 -26.36 -27.76 6.02
N GLY A 424 -26.75 -26.58 6.49
CA GLY A 424 -28.13 -26.12 6.49
C GLY A 424 -28.28 -24.61 6.59
N VAL A 425 -29.45 -24.12 6.16
CA VAL A 425 -29.87 -22.73 6.35
C VAL A 425 -30.55 -22.65 7.71
N ARG A 426 -29.83 -22.23 8.76
CA ARG A 426 -30.49 -21.90 10.03
C ARG A 426 -31.07 -20.49 9.91
N ARG A 427 -32.38 -20.36 10.14
CA ARG A 427 -33.16 -19.12 9.95
C ARG A 427 -33.09 -18.14 11.13
N ASP A 428 -32.31 -18.44 12.15
CA ASP A 428 -32.29 -17.66 13.39
C ASP A 428 -31.08 -16.70 13.34
N HIS A 429 -31.36 -15.43 13.09
CA HIS A 429 -30.42 -14.30 12.90
C HIS A 429 -29.71 -13.82 14.18
N TYR A 430 -29.69 -14.62 15.25
CA TYR A 430 -29.15 -14.25 16.56
C TYR A 430 -27.90 -15.06 16.98
N ASP A 431 -27.37 -15.89 16.07
CA ASP A 431 -26.33 -16.88 16.38
C ASP A 431 -24.95 -16.54 15.78
N ILE A 432 -24.67 -15.30 15.38
CA ILE A 432 -23.29 -14.87 15.10
C ILE A 432 -22.77 -14.05 16.28
N ARG A 433 -21.60 -14.44 16.80
CA ARG A 433 -20.85 -13.59 17.71
C ARG A 433 -19.76 -12.87 16.97
N GLU A 434 -19.83 -11.55 17.01
CA GLU A 434 -18.64 -10.74 16.80
C GLU A 434 -17.73 -10.90 18.02
N THR A 435 -16.58 -11.51 17.82
CA THR A 435 -15.47 -11.39 18.76
C THR A 435 -14.48 -10.41 18.17
N GLY A 436 -14.35 -9.25 18.84
CA GLY A 436 -13.27 -8.32 18.55
C GLY A 436 -11.97 -8.89 19.08
N PHE A 437 -10.92 -8.85 18.27
CA PHE A 437 -9.56 -8.99 18.77
C PHE A 437 -9.01 -7.59 19.03
N ASP A 438 -8.99 -7.16 20.29
CA ASP A 438 -8.02 -6.14 20.69
C ASP A 438 -6.64 -6.82 20.62
N ARG A 439 -5.91 -6.59 19.53
CA ARG A 439 -4.49 -6.95 19.43
C ARG A 439 -3.63 -5.82 19.94
#